data_AF-A0A6V7HPS2-F1
#
_entry.id   AF-A0A6V7HPS2-F1
#
_cell.length_a   1.000
_cell.length_b   1.000
_cell.length_c   1.000
_cell.angle_alpha   90.00
_cell.angle_beta   90.00
_cell.angle_gamma   90.00
#
_symmetry.space_group_name_H-M   'P 1'
#
loop_
_entity.id
_entity.type
_entity.pdbx_description
1 polymer ?
#
loop_
_entity_poly.entity_id
_entity_poly.type
_entity_poly.pdbx_seq_one_letter_code
_entity_poly.pdbx_strand_id
1 'polypeptide(L)' 'IFRKSVPKAMAGENVGVLVRGVKFGNVFRGMMLCQKDSVASSNHFEAQMYLLDTAEGGRHRPLP' A
#
# COMPACT_ATOMS: atom_id res chain seq x y z
N ILE A 1 -7.84 -9.11 18.19
CA ILE A 1 -7.84 -8.79 16.73
C ILE A 1 -7.22 -10.00 16.04
N PHE A 2 -7.90 -10.54 15.02
CA PHE A 2 -7.69 -11.86 14.39
C PHE A 2 -7.71 -13.05 15.38
N ARG A 3 -8.88 -13.69 15.52
CA ARG A 3 -9.10 -14.81 16.47
C ARG A 3 -9.19 -16.19 15.81
N LYS A 4 -9.29 -16.23 14.47
CA LYS A 4 -9.46 -17.46 13.70
C LYS A 4 -8.42 -17.53 12.60
N SER A 5 -7.69 -18.63 12.55
CA SER A 5 -6.80 -18.94 11.43
C SER A 5 -7.63 -19.39 10.24
N VAL A 6 -7.30 -18.86 9.07
CA VAL A 6 -7.91 -19.26 7.80
C VAL A 6 -6.86 -19.95 6.92
N PRO A 7 -7.23 -20.99 6.16
CA PRO A 7 -6.28 -21.70 5.30
C PRO A 7 -5.88 -20.89 4.06
N LYS A 8 -6.72 -19.93 3.65
CA LYS A 8 -6.51 -19.05 2.52
C LYS A 8 -7.16 -17.70 2.80
N ALA A 9 -6.58 -16.63 2.28
CA ALA A 9 -7.17 -15.30 2.26
C ALA A 9 -7.61 -14.97 0.82
N MET A 10 -8.73 -14.27 0.69
CA MET A 10 -9.27 -13.78 -0.58
C MET A 10 -9.14 -12.26 -0.68
N ALA A 11 -9.20 -11.73 -1.91
CA ALA A 11 -9.12 -10.29 -2.15
C ALA A 11 -10.25 -9.54 -1.40
N GLY A 12 -9.89 -8.48 -0.69
CA GLY A 12 -10.80 -7.66 0.12
C GLY A 12 -10.86 -8.05 1.60
N GLU A 13 -10.31 -9.19 2.01
CA GLU A 13 -10.24 -9.58 3.42
C GLU A 13 -9.11 -8.85 4.16
N ASN A 14 -9.40 -8.35 5.37
CA ASN A 14 -8.37 -7.86 6.27
C ASN A 14 -7.76 -9.05 7.05
N VAL A 15 -6.46 -9.30 6.87
CA VAL A 15 -5.79 -10.48 7.41
C VAL A 15 -4.41 -10.14 7.98
N GLY A 16 -3.99 -10.92 8.97
CA GLY A 16 -2.59 -11.01 9.39
C GLY A 16 -1.91 -12.21 8.74
N VAL A 17 -0.72 -12.01 8.16
CA VAL A 17 0.05 -13.08 7.51
C VAL A 17 1.31 -13.37 8.31
N LEU A 18 1.53 -14.63 8.66
CA LEU A 18 2.77 -15.08 9.28
C LEU A 18 3.85 -15.26 8.21
N VAL A 19 4.86 -14.39 8.22
CA VAL A 19 6.00 -14.45 7.28
C VAL A 19 7.19 -15.10 7.97
N ARG A 20 7.51 -16.34 7.60
CA ARG A 20 8.58 -17.11 8.23
C ARG A 20 9.95 -16.48 7.94
N GLY A 21 10.78 -16.35 8.98
CA GLY A 21 12.17 -15.91 8.84
C GLY A 21 12.38 -14.40 8.69
N VAL A 22 11.31 -13.60 8.77
CA VAL A 22 11.40 -12.14 8.61
C VAL A 22 11.39 -11.41 9.95
N LYS A 23 12.42 -10.57 10.13
CA LYS A 23 12.58 -9.53 11.15
C LYS A 23 11.36 -8.61 11.27
N PHE A 24 10.80 -8.35 12.45
CA PHE A 24 9.81 -7.27 12.59
C PHE A 24 10.37 -5.93 12.09
N GLY A 25 11.64 -5.61 12.41
CA GLY A 25 12.32 -4.40 11.94
C GLY A 25 12.71 -4.38 10.46
N ASN A 26 12.44 -5.46 9.71
CA ASN A 26 12.73 -5.53 8.28
C ASN A 26 11.48 -5.23 7.42
N VAL A 27 10.32 -4.99 8.03
CA VAL A 27 9.05 -4.74 7.34
C VAL A 27 8.52 -3.37 7.75
N PHE A 28 8.21 -2.54 6.76
CA PHE A 28 7.72 -1.18 6.97
C PHE A 28 6.37 -0.96 6.28
N ARG A 29 5.61 0.00 6.78
CA ARG A 29 4.36 0.42 6.13
C ARG A 29 4.65 0.94 4.73
N GLY A 30 3.81 0.57 3.77
CA GLY A 30 3.98 0.85 2.34
C GLY A 30 4.57 -0.30 1.53
N MET A 31 5.14 -1.33 2.19
CA MET A 31 5.55 -2.57 1.52
C MET A 31 4.34 -3.46 1.18
N MET A 32 4.52 -4.34 0.19
CA MET A 32 3.50 -5.27 -0.31
C MET A 32 3.98 -6.72 -0.23
N LEU A 33 3.09 -7.64 0.15
CA LEU A 33 3.27 -9.07 -0.09
C LEU A 33 2.67 -9.41 -1.46
N CYS A 34 3.49 -9.94 -2.36
CA CYS A 34 3.07 -10.36 -3.69
C CYS A 34 3.66 -11.74 -4.03
N GLN A 35 3.15 -12.34 -5.10
CA GLN A 35 3.79 -13.52 -5.67
C GLN A 35 5.19 -13.16 -6.17
N LYS A 36 6.13 -14.09 -6.05
CA LYS A 36 7.48 -13.89 -6.57
C LYS A 36 7.42 -13.52 -8.06
N ASP A 37 8.17 -12.49 -8.44
CA ASP A 37 8.31 -11.97 -9.81
C ASP A 37 7.01 -11.47 -10.46
N SER A 38 5.93 -11.26 -9.69
CA SER A 38 4.65 -10.79 -10.24
C SER A 38 4.52 -9.27 -10.34
N VAL A 39 5.31 -8.52 -9.56
CA VAL A 39 5.26 -7.04 -9.51
C VAL A 39 6.67 -6.49 -9.54
N ALA A 40 6.96 -5.61 -10.49
CA ALA A 40 8.18 -4.81 -10.50
C ALA A 40 7.97 -3.51 -9.73
N SER A 41 8.87 -3.19 -8.80
CA SER A 41 8.88 -1.88 -8.14
C SER A 41 9.55 -0.85 -9.04
N SER A 42 8.89 0.30 -9.23
CA SER A 42 9.46 1.45 -9.95
C SER A 42 9.29 2.71 -9.10
N ASN A 43 10.27 3.60 -9.19
CA ASN A 43 10.23 4.94 -8.62
C ASN A 43 9.93 6.02 -9.68
N HIS A 44 9.75 5.63 -10.95
CA HIS A 44 9.43 6.52 -12.05
C HIS A 44 8.13 6.07 -12.71
N PHE A 45 7.19 7.00 -12.85
CA PHE A 45 5.91 6.78 -13.48
C PHE A 45 5.35 8.09 -14.04
N GLU A 46 4.55 7.99 -15.09
CA GLU A 46 3.75 9.10 -15.61
C GLU A 46 2.34 9.01 -15.03
N ALA A 47 1.80 10.13 -14.58
CA ALA A 47 0.45 10.19 -14.02
C ALA A 47 -0.24 11.50 -14.39
N GLN A 48 -1.55 11.41 -14.56
CA GLN A 48 -2.42 12.59 -14.64
C GLN A 48 -2.92 12.91 -13.24
N MET A 49 -2.79 14.19 -12.86
CA MET A 49 -3.19 14.67 -11.54
C MET A 49 -4.25 15.75 -11.68
N TYR A 50 -5.27 15.69 -10.82
CA TYR A 50 -6.23 16.76 -10.62
C TYR A 50 -5.84 17.55 -9.37
N LEU A 51 -5.67 18.85 -9.52
CA LEU A 51 -5.39 19.75 -8.40
C LEU A 51 -6.71 20.33 -7.92
N LEU A 52 -7.04 20.05 -6.65
CA LEU A 52 -8.23 20.60 -6.00
C LEU A 52 -8.16 22.12 -5.95
N ASP A 53 -9.30 22.77 -6.22
CA ASP A 53 -9.43 24.21 -6.08
C ASP A 53 -9.56 24.62 -4.59
N THR A 54 -9.56 25.93 -4.32
CA THR A 54 -9.68 26.42 -2.94
C THR A 54 -11.06 26.18 -2.31
N ALA A 55 -12.12 26.08 -3.11
CA ALA A 55 -13.48 25.80 -2.64
C ALA A 55 -13.63 24.33 -2.21
N GLU A 56 -12.88 23.42 -2.85
CA GLU A 56 -12.73 22.00 -2.52
C GLU A 56 -11.79 21.75 -1.32
N GLY A 57 -11.28 22.81 -0.69
CA GLY A 57 -10.29 22.71 0.39
C GLY A 57 -8.87 22.42 -0.10
N GLY A 58 -8.62 22.65 -1.39
CA GLY A 58 -7.31 22.59 -2.01
C GLY A 58 -6.40 23.75 -1.60
N ARG A 59 -5.26 23.85 -2.28
CA ARG A 59 -4.21 24.80 -1.88
C ARG A 59 -4.59 26.22 -2.26
N HIS A 60 -4.50 27.14 -1.30
CA HIS A 60 -4.63 28.59 -1.57
C HIS A 60 -3.45 29.19 -2.35
N ARG A 61 -2.28 28.56 -2.28
CA ARG A 61 -1.10 29.01 -3.03
C ARG A 61 -0.77 28.04 -4.16
N PRO A 62 -0.38 28.57 -5.34
CA PRO A 62 0.03 27.73 -6.45
C PRO A 62 1.21 26.84 -6.05
N LEU A 63 1.31 25.69 -6.71
CA LEU A 63 2.52 24.87 -6.64
C LEU A 63 3.63 25.59 -7.41
N PRO A 64 4.88 25.57 -6.90
CA PRO A 64 6.04 26.06 -7.64
C PRO A 64 6.32 25.21 -8.89
#